data_AF-A0A9E6DR41-F1
#
_entry.id   AF-A0A9E6DR41-F1
#
_cell.length_a   1.000
_cell.length_b   1.000
_cell.length_c   1.000
_cell.angle_alpha   90.00
_cell.angle_beta   90.00
_cell.angle_gamma   90.00
#
_symmetry.space_group_name_H-M   'P 1'
#
loop_
_entity.id
_entity.type
_entity.pdbx_description
1 polymer ?
#
loop_
_entity_poly.entity_id
_entity_poly.type
_entity_poly.pdbx_seq_one_letter_code
_entity_poly.pdbx_strand_id
1 'polypeptide(L)'
;MIILLKKFMSVTIIIYSVIPSTTFAQGTMSKAANWLINQAIVDGCEGRGGKFDSSGIFTADLDGDGRKDLIISHIALSCNGMPINSNMCGASICSSDVYLRRGVKGRVKLYH
;
A
#
# COMPACT_ATOMS: atom_id res chain seq x y z
N MET A 1 -62.54 -19.34 -42.11
CA MET A 1 -62.74 -17.94 -41.66
C MET A 1 -62.31 -17.90 -40.19
N ILE A 2 -61.01 -17.71 -39.91
CA ILE A 2 -60.38 -16.45 -39.42
C ILE A 2 -61.11 -16.01 -38.13
N ILE A 3 -60.51 -15.99 -36.93
CA ILE A 3 -59.60 -14.93 -36.48
C ILE A 3 -58.65 -15.45 -35.38
N LEU A 4 -57.34 -15.24 -35.60
CA LEU A 4 -56.23 -15.27 -34.63
C LEU A 4 -56.43 -14.23 -33.53
N LEU A 5 -55.97 -14.51 -32.30
CA LEU A 5 -55.38 -13.50 -31.39
C LEU A 5 -54.49 -14.21 -30.35
N LYS A 6 -53.24 -14.52 -30.72
CA LYS A 6 -52.20 -14.92 -29.75
C LYS A 6 -51.58 -13.66 -29.16
N LYS A 7 -51.71 -13.49 -27.85
CA LYS A 7 -51.04 -12.43 -27.06
C LYS A 7 -49.53 -12.46 -27.31
N PHE A 8 -48.98 -11.38 -27.85
CA PHE A 8 -47.54 -11.14 -27.88
C PHE A 8 -47.08 -10.78 -26.47
N MET A 9 -46.47 -11.74 -25.79
CA MET A 9 -45.75 -11.50 -24.54
C MET A 9 -44.31 -11.14 -24.91
N SER A 10 -44.02 -9.83 -24.99
CA SER A 10 -42.66 -9.33 -25.22
C SER A 10 -41.76 -9.73 -24.05
N VAL A 11 -40.83 -10.64 -24.32
CA VAL A 11 -39.76 -11.01 -23.39
C VAL A 11 -38.67 -9.95 -23.49
N THR A 12 -38.66 -8.99 -22.58
CA THR A 12 -37.57 -8.03 -22.44
C THR A 12 -36.39 -8.73 -21.77
N ILE A 13 -35.40 -9.15 -22.55
CA ILE A 13 -34.15 -9.72 -22.04
C ILE A 13 -33.34 -8.57 -21.43
N ILE A 14 -33.39 -8.43 -20.09
CA ILE A 14 -32.50 -7.55 -19.36
C ILE A 14 -31.13 -8.23 -19.34
N ILE A 15 -30.25 -7.81 -20.26
CA ILE A 15 -28.83 -8.19 -20.23
C ILE A 15 -28.21 -7.45 -19.05
N TYR A 16 -28.18 -8.10 -17.88
CA TYR A 16 -27.35 -7.65 -16.77
C TYR A 16 -25.88 -7.78 -17.22
N SER A 17 -25.28 -6.68 -17.66
CA SER A 17 -23.84 -6.59 -17.83
C SER A 17 -23.21 -6.72 -16.44
N VAL A 18 -22.78 -7.93 -16.10
CA VAL A 18 -22.01 -8.20 -14.89
C VAL A 18 -20.67 -7.52 -15.10
N ILE A 19 -20.52 -6.29 -14.62
CA ILE A 19 -19.22 -5.61 -14.61
C ILE A 19 -18.41 -6.31 -13.52
N PRO A 20 -17.31 -7.03 -13.82
CA PRO A 20 -16.49 -7.60 -12.78
C PRO A 20 -15.86 -6.45 -12.01
N SER A 21 -16.32 -6.23 -10.77
CA SER A 21 -15.67 -5.35 -9.82
C SER A 21 -14.27 -5.89 -9.57
N THR A 22 -13.25 -5.30 -10.18
CA THR A 22 -11.87 -5.60 -9.85
C THR A 22 -11.64 -5.13 -8.42
N THR A 23 -11.66 -6.08 -7.48
CA THR A 23 -11.18 -5.83 -6.12
C THR A 23 -9.69 -5.55 -6.22
N PHE A 24 -9.31 -4.28 -6.08
CA PHE A 24 -7.91 -3.94 -5.85
C PHE A 24 -7.52 -4.58 -4.52
N ALA A 25 -6.78 -5.69 -4.60
CA ALA A 25 -6.19 -6.29 -3.41
C ALA A 25 -5.24 -5.25 -2.80
N GLN A 26 -5.65 -4.63 -1.69
CA GLN A 26 -4.72 -3.92 -0.81
C GLN A 26 -3.76 -4.98 -0.27
N GLY A 27 -2.63 -5.15 -0.96
CA GLY A 27 -1.66 -6.18 -0.64
C GLY A 27 -1.17 -6.03 0.79
N THR A 28 -1.39 -7.05 1.61
CA THR A 28 -0.83 -7.17 2.96
C THR A 28 0.69 -6.91 2.91
N MET A 29 1.18 -6.03 3.80
CA MET A 29 2.61 -5.73 3.90
C MET A 29 3.45 -7.00 4.05
N SER A 30 4.61 -7.04 3.39
CA SER A 30 5.53 -8.17 3.51
C SER A 30 6.09 -8.27 4.93
N LYS A 31 6.52 -9.47 5.36
CA LYS A 31 7.17 -9.66 6.67
C LYS A 31 8.38 -8.74 6.87
N ALA A 32 9.19 -8.56 5.82
CA ALA A 32 10.33 -7.65 5.84
C ALA A 32 9.90 -6.18 6.02
N ALA A 33 8.84 -5.75 5.32
CA ALA A 33 8.29 -4.41 5.50
C ALA A 33 7.78 -4.19 6.93
N ASN A 34 7.05 -5.16 7.48
CA ASN A 34 6.60 -5.09 8.88
C ASN A 34 7.76 -5.04 9.86
N TRP A 35 8.85 -5.76 9.61
CA TRP A 35 10.05 -5.69 10.43
C TRP A 35 10.70 -4.30 10.37
N LEU A 36 10.86 -3.72 9.18
CA LEU A 36 11.38 -2.36 8.99
C LEU A 36 10.49 -1.31 9.67
N ILE A 37 9.16 -1.44 9.58
CA ILE A 37 8.21 -0.56 10.28
C ILE A 37 8.41 -0.64 11.80
N ASN A 38 8.52 -1.84 12.35
CA ASN A 38 8.77 -2.00 13.79
C ASN A 38 10.14 -1.45 14.20
N GLN A 39 11.16 -1.62 13.36
CA GLN A 39 12.47 -1.05 13.63
C GLN A 39 12.45 0.49 13.60
N ALA A 40 11.75 1.09 12.63
CA ALA A 40 11.57 2.54 12.58
C ALA A 40 10.84 3.08 13.83
N ILE A 41 9.89 2.31 14.40
CA ILE A 41 9.28 2.65 15.70
C ILE A 41 10.31 2.59 16.83
N VAL A 42 11.12 1.53 16.89
CA VAL A 42 12.14 1.37 17.92
C VAL A 42 13.16 2.51 17.86
N ASP A 43 13.67 2.81 16.66
CA ASP A 43 14.67 3.85 16.44
C ASP A 43 14.07 5.23 16.69
N GLY A 44 12.88 5.49 16.15
CA GLY A 44 12.13 6.76 16.28
C GLY A 44 11.65 7.08 17.70
N CYS A 45 11.35 6.04 18.48
CA CYS A 45 10.80 6.17 19.84
C CYS A 45 11.77 5.77 20.94
N GLU A 46 13.05 5.60 20.64
CA GLU A 46 14.09 5.20 21.60
C GLU A 46 13.70 3.94 22.40
N GLY A 47 13.05 2.98 21.73
CA GLY A 47 12.60 1.72 22.33
C GLY A 47 11.32 1.80 23.18
N ARG A 48 10.69 2.96 23.36
CA ARG A 48 9.44 3.13 24.15
C ARG A 48 8.21 2.53 23.47
N GLY A 49 8.35 2.15 22.20
CA GLY A 49 7.24 1.77 21.34
C GLY A 49 6.43 2.98 20.91
N GLY A 50 5.54 2.73 19.95
CA GLY A 50 4.76 3.77 19.30
C GLY A 50 3.94 3.17 18.18
N LYS A 51 3.30 4.02 17.40
CA LYS A 51 2.47 3.61 16.28
C LYS A 51 2.51 4.65 15.17
N PHE A 52 2.63 4.18 13.93
CA PHE A 52 2.39 5.00 12.75
C PHE A 52 0.90 5.15 12.49
N ASP A 53 0.47 6.35 12.12
CA ASP A 53 -0.80 6.53 11.44
C ASP A 53 -0.75 5.91 10.01
N SER A 54 -1.92 5.77 9.38
CA SER A 54 -2.01 5.18 8.03
C SER A 54 -1.35 6.00 6.93
N SER A 55 -1.08 7.28 7.18
CA SER A 55 -0.37 8.20 6.28
C SER A 55 1.14 8.20 6.50
N GLY A 56 1.67 7.43 7.47
CA GLY A 56 3.11 7.30 7.70
C GLY A 56 3.79 6.21 6.89
N ILE A 57 3.02 5.33 6.24
CA ILE A 57 3.54 4.13 5.57
C ILE A 57 3.00 4.06 4.16
N PHE A 58 3.89 4.15 3.17
CA PHE A 58 3.53 4.10 1.76
C PHE A 58 4.25 2.97 1.05
N THR A 59 3.60 2.42 0.03
CA THR A 59 4.23 1.42 -0.86
C THR A 59 3.94 1.77 -2.31
N ALA A 60 4.98 1.82 -3.11
CA ALA A 60 4.94 2.10 -4.54
C ALA A 60 6.11 1.40 -5.21
N ASP A 61 6.01 1.14 -6.51
CA ASP A 61 7.15 0.70 -7.33
C ASP A 61 7.93 1.97 -7.74
N LEU A 62 9.02 2.26 -7.03
CA LEU A 62 9.78 3.51 -7.19
C LEU A 62 10.88 3.39 -8.25
N ASP A 63 11.39 2.17 -8.47
CA ASP A 63 12.48 1.91 -9.42
C ASP A 63 12.04 1.21 -10.71
N GLY A 64 10.76 0.83 -10.82
CA GLY A 64 10.14 0.28 -12.02
C GLY A 64 10.41 -1.22 -12.23
N ASP A 65 10.85 -1.96 -11.20
CA ASP A 65 11.17 -3.39 -11.32
C ASP A 65 9.94 -4.33 -11.25
N GLY A 66 8.76 -3.75 -10.98
CA GLY A 66 7.48 -4.41 -10.81
C GLY A 66 7.22 -4.88 -9.38
N ARG A 67 8.05 -4.51 -8.40
CA ARG A 67 7.88 -4.84 -6.98
C ARG A 67 7.59 -3.56 -6.21
N LYS A 68 6.72 -3.68 -5.21
CA LYS A 68 6.47 -2.57 -4.29
C LYS A 68 7.65 -2.37 -3.32
N ASP A 69 8.12 -1.15 -3.27
CA ASP A 69 9.05 -0.59 -2.30
C ASP A 69 8.30 -0.04 -1.08
N LEU A 70 9.04 0.40 -0.07
CA LEU A 70 8.50 0.92 1.18
C LEU A 70 9.06 2.31 1.48
N ILE A 71 8.16 3.23 1.84
CA ILE A 71 8.50 4.56 2.36
C ILE A 71 7.87 4.69 3.75
N ILE A 72 8.66 5.16 4.71
CA ILE A 72 8.23 5.43 6.09
C ILE A 72 8.47 6.90 6.39
N SER A 73 7.43 7.62 6.83
CA SER A 73 7.51 9.03 7.20
C SER A 73 7.39 9.21 8.70
N HIS A 74 8.45 9.72 9.35
CA HIS A 74 8.49 9.88 10.80
C HIS A 74 7.57 10.97 11.34
N ILE A 75 6.99 11.81 10.47
CA ILE A 75 6.02 12.83 10.89
C ILE A 75 4.74 12.21 11.46
N ALA A 76 4.41 11.01 10.98
CA ALA A 76 3.21 10.24 11.28
C ALA A 76 3.45 9.19 12.39
N LEU A 77 4.64 9.18 12.98
CA LEU A 77 4.95 8.31 14.12
C LEU A 77 4.49 9.00 15.41
N SER A 78 3.74 8.30 16.23
CA SER A 78 3.42 8.73 17.59
C SER A 78 4.07 7.79 18.59
N CYS A 79 4.99 8.31 19.39
CA CYS A 79 5.67 7.55 20.43
C CYS A 79 4.92 7.55 21.77
N ASN A 80 5.01 6.43 22.49
CA ASN A 80 4.33 6.29 23.78
C ASN A 80 5.02 7.12 24.87
N GLY A 81 4.24 7.91 25.60
CA GLY A 81 4.72 8.67 26.76
C GLY A 81 5.72 9.77 26.43
N MET A 82 5.77 10.23 25.17
CA MET A 82 6.58 11.36 24.75
C MET A 82 5.70 12.52 24.26
N PRO A 83 6.08 13.78 24.55
CA PRO A 83 5.41 14.94 23.98
C PRO A 83 5.80 15.16 22.50
N ILE A 84 6.87 14.53 22.04
CA ILE A 84 7.34 14.56 20.66
C ILE A 84 6.94 13.28 19.92
N ASN A 85 6.64 13.44 18.63
CA ASN A 85 6.17 12.36 17.75
C ASN A 85 7.25 11.31 17.49
N SER A 86 8.46 11.73 17.09
CA SER A 86 9.62 10.88 16.80
C SER A 86 10.90 11.66 17.10
N ASN A 87 11.97 11.00 17.54
CA ASN A 87 13.30 11.59 17.66
C ASN A 87 13.95 11.87 16.28
N MET A 88 13.36 11.35 15.21
CA MET A 88 13.73 11.65 13.82
C MET A 88 13.06 12.94 13.31
N CYS A 89 12.29 13.62 14.15
CA CYS A 89 11.74 14.94 13.91
C CYS A 89 12.57 16.02 14.62
N GLY A 90 13.00 17.03 13.86
CA GLY A 90 13.53 18.27 14.40
C GLY A 90 12.40 19.28 14.71
N ALA A 91 12.77 20.56 14.84
CA ALA A 91 11.82 21.62 15.18
C ALA A 91 10.67 21.82 14.16
N SER A 92 10.86 21.44 12.89
CA SER A 92 9.85 21.66 11.83
C SER A 92 9.87 20.65 10.68
N ILE A 93 10.80 19.69 10.70
CA ILE A 93 10.93 18.68 9.64
C ILE A 93 11.21 17.32 10.25
N CYS A 94 10.66 16.28 9.65
CA CYS A 94 10.93 14.90 10.02
C CYS A 94 11.60 14.17 8.87
N SER A 95 12.50 13.26 9.21
CA SER A 95 13.11 12.36 8.24
C SER A 95 12.10 11.38 7.65
N SER A 96 12.43 10.83 6.49
CA SER A 96 11.70 9.71 5.88
C SER A 96 12.69 8.67 5.41
N ASP A 97 12.37 7.40 5.65
CA ASP A 97 13.17 6.27 5.21
C ASP A 97 12.58 5.70 3.92
N VAL A 98 13.43 5.41 2.95
CA VAL A 98 13.05 4.84 1.66
C VAL A 98 13.81 3.54 1.46
N TYR A 99 13.08 2.44 1.33
CA TYR A 99 13.63 1.10 1.14
C TYR A 99 13.23 0.55 -0.22
N LEU A 100 14.22 0.44 -1.12
CA LEU A 100 14.06 -0.24 -2.39
C LEU A 100 14.14 -1.75 -2.21
N ARG A 101 13.13 -2.45 -2.71
CA ARG A 101 13.04 -3.90 -2.68
C ARG A 101 13.75 -4.48 -3.89
N ARG A 102 15.07 -4.65 -3.77
CA ARG A 102 15.84 -5.32 -4.82
C ARG A 102 15.47 -6.79 -4.93
N GLY A 103 14.89 -7.18 -6.06
CA GLY A 103 14.93 -8.55 -6.55
C GLY A 103 16.17 -8.78 -7.40
N VAL A 104 16.74 -10.00 -7.40
CA VAL A 104 17.69 -10.37 -8.46
C VAL A 104 16.98 -10.36 -9.81
N LYS A 105 17.16 -9.28 -10.57
CA LYS A 105 16.96 -9.26 -12.02
C LYS A 105 18.25 -8.76 -12.67
N GLY A 106 19.05 -9.69 -13.17
CA GLY A 106 20.15 -9.42 -14.10
C GLY A 106 21.56 -9.54 -13.49
N ARG A 107 22.43 -10.30 -14.17
CA ARG A 107 23.87 -10.36 -13.92
C ARG A 107 24.45 -8.95 -13.93
N VAL A 108 25.06 -8.52 -12.83
CA VAL A 108 26.03 -7.43 -12.84
C VAL A 108 27.23 -7.92 -13.66
N LYS A 109 27.33 -7.54 -14.93
CA LYS A 109 28.59 -7.64 -15.66
C LYS A 109 29.43 -6.43 -15.27
N LEU A 110 30.35 -6.65 -14.35
CA LEU A 110 31.48 -5.76 -14.13
C LEU A 110 32.34 -5.84 -15.40
N TYR A 111 32.45 -4.74 -16.13
CA TYR A 111 33.51 -4.59 -17.13
C TYR A 111 34.72 -4.00 -16.40
N HIS A 112 35.87 -4.68 -16.54
CA HIS A 112 37.16 -4.23 -16.07
C HIS A 112 37.67 -3.04 -16.87
#